data_AF-A0A955MRP7-F1
#
_entry.id   AF-A0A955MRP7-F1
#
_cell.length_a   1.000
_cell.length_b   1.000
_cell.length_c   1.000
_cell.angle_alpha   90.00
_cell.angle_beta   90.00
_cell.angle_gamma   90.00
#
_symmetry.space_group_name_H-M   'P 1'
#
loop_
_entity.id
_entity.type
_entity.pdbx_description
1 polymer ?
#
loop_
_entity_poly.entity_id
_entity_poly.type
_entity_poly.pdbx_seq_one_letter_code
_entity_poly.pdbx_strand_id
1 'polypeptide(L)'
;DSAEQRDVIDTINTLNRQHLNVTGDDEISARISSYEMAYRMQTSAPELMDFSGESPETMKLYGIDDAGAPSFAKNCLLARRLVERGVRFVQLYHTSWDHHGGSSENLDGSLDEVTHDVDQACAALVKDLKGRGMLEDTLVIWGGEFGRTPMGEVRDTIGRNHHIDSATVWMAGGGVKAGYTLGETDELGFNPISDPVPVHDLHATILHLLGLDHERLTYRFKGRDFRLTDVSGEVLEKLLV
;
A
#
# COMPACT_ATOMS: atom_id res chain seq x y z
N ASP A 1 -26.02 6.27 -16.47
CA ASP A 1 -26.64 5.10 -15.82
C ASP A 1 -25.69 3.90 -15.88
N SER A 2 -25.74 2.93 -14.95
CA SER A 2 -24.81 1.78 -14.94
C SER A 2 -24.92 0.88 -16.18
N ALA A 3 -26.12 0.86 -16.79
CA ALA A 3 -26.41 0.15 -18.03
C ALA A 3 -25.74 0.85 -19.24
N GLU A 4 -25.87 2.17 -19.37
CA GLU A 4 -25.17 2.94 -20.42
C GLU A 4 -23.66 2.80 -20.33
N GLN A 5 -23.13 2.78 -19.10
CA GLN A 5 -21.70 2.63 -18.85
C GLN A 5 -21.20 1.21 -19.19
N ARG A 6 -22.05 0.18 -19.02
CA ARG A 6 -21.76 -1.18 -19.48
C ARG A 6 -21.66 -1.23 -21.01
N ASP A 7 -22.64 -0.66 -21.69
CA ASP A 7 -22.70 -0.65 -23.16
C ASP A 7 -21.47 0.00 -23.79
N VAL A 8 -20.98 1.09 -23.19
CA VAL A 8 -19.73 1.76 -23.63
C VAL A 8 -18.53 0.83 -23.48
N ILE A 9 -18.37 0.18 -22.33
CA ILE A 9 -17.23 -0.71 -22.06
C ILE A 9 -17.29 -1.96 -22.94
N ASP A 10 -18.47 -2.54 -23.15
CA ASP A 10 -18.65 -3.69 -24.04
C ASP A 10 -18.34 -3.34 -25.50
N THR A 11 -18.71 -2.13 -25.94
CA THR A 11 -18.38 -1.62 -27.28
C THR A 11 -16.87 -1.46 -27.44
N ILE A 12 -16.20 -0.80 -26.49
CA ILE A 12 -14.74 -0.62 -26.49
C ILE A 12 -14.03 -1.97 -26.48
N ASN A 13 -14.48 -2.91 -25.65
CA ASN A 13 -13.88 -4.25 -25.54
C ASN A 13 -14.09 -5.07 -26.82
N THR A 14 -15.22 -4.90 -27.51
CA THR A 14 -15.44 -5.52 -28.82
C THR A 14 -14.43 -5.02 -29.85
N LEU A 15 -14.23 -3.71 -29.93
CA LEU A 15 -13.24 -3.10 -30.84
C LEU A 15 -11.81 -3.54 -30.50
N ASN A 16 -11.45 -3.57 -29.21
CA ASN A 16 -10.14 -4.02 -28.76
C ASN A 16 -9.90 -5.50 -29.10
N ARG A 17 -10.88 -6.39 -28.92
CA ARG A 17 -10.75 -7.81 -29.31
C ARG A 17 -10.56 -7.97 -30.82
N GLN A 18 -11.26 -7.17 -31.63
CA GLN A 18 -11.04 -7.15 -33.08
C GLN A 18 -9.62 -6.71 -33.42
N HIS A 19 -9.12 -5.66 -32.76
CA HIS A 19 -7.76 -5.17 -32.97
C HIS A 19 -6.70 -6.20 -32.53
N LEU A 20 -6.89 -6.84 -31.38
CA LEU A 20 -6.03 -7.92 -30.88
C LEU A 20 -5.95 -9.09 -31.86
N ASN A 21 -7.06 -9.49 -32.47
CA ASN A 21 -7.06 -10.57 -33.48
C ASN A 21 -6.23 -10.22 -34.72
N VAL A 22 -6.03 -8.94 -35.02
CA VAL A 22 -5.25 -8.47 -36.17
C VAL A 22 -3.78 -8.28 -35.81
N THR A 23 -3.47 -7.73 -34.63
CA THR A 23 -2.11 -7.35 -34.25
C THR A 23 -1.37 -8.42 -33.44
N GLY A 24 -2.09 -9.22 -32.65
CA GLY A 24 -1.49 -10.12 -31.67
C GLY A 24 -0.78 -9.40 -30.51
N ASP A 25 -1.08 -8.12 -30.28
CA ASP A 25 -0.42 -7.31 -29.26
C ASP A 25 -1.04 -7.55 -27.86
N ASP A 26 -0.29 -8.20 -26.99
CA ASP A 26 -0.70 -8.53 -25.62
C ASP A 26 -1.04 -7.30 -24.75
N GLU A 27 -0.57 -6.10 -25.10
CA GLU A 27 -0.96 -4.86 -24.40
C GLU A 27 -2.47 -4.60 -24.52
N ILE A 28 -3.08 -5.00 -25.64
CA ILE A 28 -4.53 -4.86 -25.86
C ILE A 28 -5.31 -5.77 -24.91
N SER A 29 -4.80 -6.98 -24.63
CA SER A 29 -5.38 -7.90 -23.66
C SER A 29 -5.34 -7.33 -22.24
N ALA A 30 -4.21 -6.73 -21.87
CA ALA A 30 -4.07 -6.00 -20.60
C ALA A 30 -5.08 -4.85 -20.50
N ARG A 31 -5.25 -4.07 -21.57
CA ARG A 31 -6.18 -2.92 -21.62
C ARG A 31 -7.65 -3.33 -21.48
N ILE A 32 -8.08 -4.40 -22.14
CA ILE A 32 -9.43 -4.98 -21.96
C ILE A 32 -9.65 -5.35 -20.49
N SER A 33 -8.67 -6.01 -19.88
CA SER A 33 -8.73 -6.44 -18.48
C SER A 33 -8.85 -5.25 -17.52
N SER A 34 -8.11 -4.17 -17.79
CA SER A 34 -8.22 -2.91 -17.03
C SER A 34 -9.60 -2.25 -17.17
N TYR A 35 -10.20 -2.22 -18.36
CA TYR A 35 -11.54 -1.63 -18.54
C TYR A 35 -12.64 -2.42 -17.83
N GLU A 36 -12.60 -3.75 -17.90
CA GLU A 36 -13.53 -4.60 -17.14
C GLU A 36 -13.35 -4.44 -15.62
N MET A 37 -12.10 -4.30 -15.16
CA MET A 37 -11.81 -4.03 -13.76
C MET A 37 -12.39 -2.67 -13.32
N ALA A 38 -12.15 -1.61 -14.09
CA ALA A 38 -12.66 -0.27 -13.79
C ALA A 38 -14.19 -0.24 -13.74
N TYR A 39 -14.88 -0.91 -14.67
CA TYR A 39 -16.33 -1.03 -14.67
C TYR A 39 -16.87 -1.75 -13.43
N ARG A 40 -16.26 -2.88 -13.04
CA ARG A 40 -16.63 -3.59 -11.80
C ARG A 40 -16.46 -2.72 -10.56
N MET A 41 -15.35 -1.96 -10.48
CA MET A 41 -15.15 -1.00 -9.41
C MET A 41 -16.25 0.05 -9.37
N GLN A 42 -16.58 0.67 -10.50
CA GLN A 42 -17.60 1.72 -10.58
C GLN A 42 -19.02 1.25 -10.24
N THR A 43 -19.40 0.04 -10.66
CA THR A 43 -20.73 -0.52 -10.37
C THR A 43 -20.89 -0.98 -8.92
N SER A 44 -19.81 -1.46 -8.29
CA SER A 44 -19.79 -1.83 -6.88
C SER A 44 -19.61 -0.64 -5.91
N ALA A 45 -19.24 0.53 -6.44
CA ALA A 45 -18.83 1.69 -5.65
C ALA A 45 -19.87 2.16 -4.61
N PRO A 46 -21.20 2.20 -4.89
CA PRO A 46 -22.17 2.70 -3.92
C PRO A 46 -22.26 1.86 -2.64
N GLU A 47 -22.36 0.53 -2.76
CA GLU A 47 -22.42 -0.36 -1.60
C GLU A 47 -21.08 -0.43 -0.86
N LEU A 48 -19.98 -0.35 -1.60
CA LEU A 48 -18.64 -0.37 -1.02
C LEU A 48 -18.40 0.85 -0.11
N MET A 49 -18.88 2.03 -0.52
CA MET A 49 -18.73 3.30 0.19
C MET A 49 -19.82 3.56 1.25
N ASP A 50 -20.86 2.73 1.29
CA ASP A 50 -21.91 2.82 2.30
C ASP A 50 -21.51 2.07 3.58
N PHE A 51 -21.26 2.85 4.64
CA PHE A 51 -20.89 2.34 5.96
C PHE A 51 -22.07 2.27 6.93
N SER A 52 -23.30 2.55 6.49
CA SER A 52 -24.49 2.52 7.36
C SER A 52 -24.76 1.14 7.97
N GLY A 53 -24.24 0.06 7.36
CA GLY A 53 -24.31 -1.30 7.89
C GLY A 53 -23.17 -1.71 8.83
N GLU A 54 -22.18 -0.84 9.09
CA GLU A 54 -21.06 -1.15 9.98
C GLU A 54 -21.46 -0.96 11.45
N SER A 55 -20.95 -1.84 12.33
CA SER A 55 -21.31 -1.79 13.74
C SER A 55 -20.66 -0.58 14.45
N PRO A 56 -21.29 -0.03 15.51
CA PRO A 56 -20.68 1.03 16.30
C PRO A 56 -19.30 0.66 16.86
N GLU A 57 -19.10 -0.61 17.21
CA GLU A 57 -17.81 -1.14 17.69
C GLU A 57 -16.76 -1.10 16.59
N THR A 58 -17.13 -1.41 15.35
CA THR A 58 -16.23 -1.34 14.19
C THR A 58 -15.87 0.11 13.89
N MET A 59 -16.84 1.01 13.85
CA MET A 59 -16.59 2.45 13.64
C MET A 59 -15.66 3.01 14.72
N LYS A 60 -15.90 2.66 15.99
CA LYS A 60 -15.04 3.03 17.11
C LYS A 60 -13.64 2.42 17.03
N LEU A 61 -13.52 1.16 16.59
CA LEU A 61 -12.22 0.50 16.43
C LEU A 61 -11.33 1.30 15.48
N TYR A 62 -11.85 1.74 14.33
CA TYR A 62 -11.13 2.53 13.34
C TYR A 62 -10.95 4.01 13.72
N GLY A 63 -11.70 4.53 14.71
CA GLY A 63 -11.67 5.95 15.06
C GLY A 63 -12.51 6.82 14.11
N ILE A 64 -13.64 6.29 13.63
CA ILE A 64 -14.55 7.03 12.73
C ILE A 64 -15.66 7.65 13.58
N ASP A 65 -15.51 8.94 13.89
CA ASP A 65 -16.50 9.70 14.67
C ASP A 65 -17.65 10.24 13.80
N ASP A 66 -17.34 10.68 12.56
CA ASP A 66 -18.32 11.17 11.60
C ASP A 66 -18.26 10.36 10.30
N ALA A 67 -19.30 9.57 10.03
CA ALA A 67 -19.43 8.79 8.80
C ALA A 67 -19.58 9.68 7.55
N GLY A 68 -19.99 10.93 7.69
CA GLY A 68 -20.13 11.90 6.60
C GLY A 68 -18.81 12.52 6.14
N ALA A 69 -17.87 12.75 7.07
CA ALA A 69 -16.56 13.33 6.77
C ALA A 69 -15.62 12.32 6.10
N PRO A 70 -14.75 12.72 5.16
CA PRO A 70 -13.67 11.87 4.67
C PRO A 70 -12.55 11.76 5.71
N SER A 71 -11.94 10.58 5.85
CA SER A 71 -10.81 10.36 6.76
C SER A 71 -9.94 9.17 6.33
N PHE A 72 -8.69 9.12 6.80
CA PHE A 72 -7.83 7.95 6.58
C PHE A 72 -8.40 6.68 7.22
N ALA A 73 -9.05 6.81 8.39
CA ALA A 73 -9.79 5.72 9.03
C ALA A 73 -10.85 5.09 8.13
N LYS A 74 -11.64 5.92 7.41
CA LYS A 74 -12.61 5.44 6.42
C LYS A 74 -11.94 4.73 5.25
N ASN A 75 -10.78 5.21 4.80
CA ASN A 75 -10.02 4.54 3.74
C ASN A 75 -9.51 3.17 4.20
N CYS A 76 -9.08 3.03 5.46
CA CYS A 76 -8.70 1.73 6.02
C CYS A 76 -9.90 0.76 6.11
N LEU A 77 -11.06 1.23 6.58
CA LEU A 77 -12.29 0.44 6.61
C LEU A 77 -12.73 0.01 5.20
N LEU A 78 -12.62 0.92 4.24
CA LEU A 78 -12.86 0.66 2.84
C LEU A 78 -11.88 -0.39 2.29
N ALA A 79 -10.60 -0.31 2.66
CA ALA A 79 -9.60 -1.31 2.28
C ALA A 79 -9.99 -2.70 2.80
N ARG A 80 -10.43 -2.82 4.05
CA ARG A 80 -10.94 -4.09 4.58
C ARG A 80 -12.11 -4.61 3.72
N ARG A 81 -13.09 -3.76 3.40
CA ARG A 81 -14.25 -4.12 2.56
C ARG A 81 -13.87 -4.52 1.13
N LEU A 82 -12.81 -3.93 0.57
CA LEU A 82 -12.24 -4.28 -0.72
C LEU A 82 -11.58 -5.68 -0.66
N VAL A 83 -10.78 -5.95 0.37
CA VAL A 83 -10.16 -7.27 0.57
C VAL A 83 -11.22 -8.35 0.77
N GLU A 84 -12.29 -8.08 1.52
CA GLU A 84 -13.43 -9.02 1.69
C GLU A 84 -14.10 -9.39 0.36
N ARG A 85 -14.06 -8.49 -0.63
CA ARG A 85 -14.60 -8.69 -1.97
C ARG A 85 -13.58 -9.25 -2.96
N GLY A 86 -12.41 -9.67 -2.47
CA GLY A 86 -11.38 -10.33 -3.28
C GLY A 86 -10.48 -9.38 -4.07
N VAL A 87 -10.42 -8.10 -3.71
CA VAL A 87 -9.45 -7.17 -4.30
C VAL A 87 -8.04 -7.55 -3.84
N ARG A 88 -7.16 -7.80 -4.81
CA ARG A 88 -5.82 -8.40 -4.58
C ARG A 88 -4.74 -7.40 -4.18
N PHE A 89 -4.97 -6.11 -4.44
CA PHE A 89 -4.01 -5.05 -4.14
C PHE A 89 -4.79 -3.77 -3.80
N VAL A 90 -4.55 -3.23 -2.62
CA VAL A 90 -5.15 -1.98 -2.16
C VAL A 90 -4.01 -1.08 -1.68
N GLN A 91 -3.97 0.15 -2.19
CA GLN A 91 -2.99 1.13 -1.79
C GLN A 91 -3.70 2.29 -1.09
N LEU A 92 -3.24 2.59 0.12
CA LEU A 92 -3.70 3.71 0.92
C LEU A 92 -2.62 4.79 0.90
N TYR A 93 -3.00 6.00 0.49
CA TYR A 93 -2.15 7.17 0.57
C TYR A 93 -2.65 8.08 1.69
N HIS A 94 -1.71 8.54 2.52
CA HIS A 94 -1.90 9.63 3.45
C HIS A 94 -0.80 10.65 3.19
N THR A 95 -1.17 11.92 3.09
CA THR A 95 -0.25 13.00 2.74
C THR A 95 0.41 13.58 3.99
N SER A 96 1.29 14.56 3.82
CA SER A 96 1.83 15.36 4.92
C SER A 96 2.70 14.60 5.93
N TRP A 97 3.25 13.42 5.58
CA TRP A 97 4.25 12.73 6.40
C TRP A 97 5.65 13.40 6.32
N ASP A 98 5.83 14.33 5.37
CA ASP A 98 7.07 15.04 5.10
C ASP A 98 7.17 16.38 5.87
N HIS A 99 7.76 16.36 7.06
CA HIS A 99 7.82 17.53 7.94
C HIS A 99 9.16 18.27 7.83
N HIS A 100 9.24 19.24 6.92
CA HIS A 100 10.45 20.01 6.61
C HIS A 100 10.63 21.32 7.41
N GLY A 101 9.76 21.60 8.38
CA GLY A 101 9.83 22.84 9.17
C GLY A 101 9.10 24.01 8.49
N GLY A 102 7.97 23.71 7.85
CA GLY A 102 7.05 24.71 7.29
C GLY A 102 5.91 25.06 8.27
N SER A 103 5.05 26.01 7.88
CA SER A 103 3.92 26.45 8.71
C SER A 103 2.89 25.34 9.00
N SER A 104 2.80 24.33 8.14
CA SER A 104 1.86 23.20 8.24
C SER A 104 2.54 21.83 8.14
N GLU A 105 3.88 21.80 8.18
CA GLU A 105 4.70 20.61 7.97
C GLU A 105 5.89 20.65 8.94
N ASN A 106 5.60 20.68 10.23
CA ASN A 106 6.58 20.78 11.30
C ASN A 106 6.41 19.71 12.39
N LEU A 107 7.41 19.60 13.25
CA LEU A 107 7.41 18.63 14.34
C LEU A 107 6.60 19.09 15.57
N ASP A 108 6.35 20.40 15.68
CA ASP A 108 5.69 21.01 16.84
C ASP A 108 4.15 21.07 16.66
N GLY A 109 3.55 19.97 16.20
CA GLY A 109 2.11 19.83 16.06
C GLY A 109 1.68 19.02 14.84
N SER A 110 2.12 19.38 13.64
CA SER A 110 1.66 18.72 12.41
C SER A 110 2.01 17.23 12.38
N LEU A 111 3.17 16.84 12.90
CA LEU A 111 3.53 15.42 13.03
C LEU A 111 2.59 14.67 13.98
N ASP A 112 2.20 15.30 15.09
CA ASP A 112 1.27 14.70 16.05
C ASP A 112 -0.12 14.52 15.41
N GLU A 113 -0.59 15.51 14.64
CA GLU A 113 -1.87 15.41 13.91
C GLU A 113 -1.85 14.23 12.93
N VAL A 114 -0.84 14.16 12.08
CA VAL A 114 -0.71 13.11 11.05
C VAL A 114 -0.51 11.72 11.68
N THR A 115 0.19 11.62 12.81
CA THR A 115 0.33 10.34 13.52
C THR A 115 -0.99 9.88 14.15
N HIS A 116 -1.79 10.80 14.72
CA HIS A 116 -3.13 10.47 15.22
C HIS A 116 -4.09 10.02 14.11
N ASP A 117 -3.99 10.61 12.91
CA ASP A 117 -4.82 10.25 11.76
C ASP A 117 -4.61 8.79 11.30
N VAL A 118 -3.38 8.27 11.44
CA VAL A 118 -3.01 6.95 10.89
C VAL A 118 -2.90 5.84 11.92
N ASP A 119 -2.42 6.11 13.14
CA ASP A 119 -2.01 5.08 14.10
C ASP A 119 -3.16 4.11 14.45
N GLN A 120 -4.28 4.67 14.93
CA GLN A 120 -5.45 3.88 15.32
C GLN A 120 -6.04 3.12 14.11
N ALA A 121 -6.16 3.78 12.96
CA ALA A 121 -6.76 3.20 11.76
C ALA A 121 -5.93 2.04 11.17
N CYS A 122 -4.60 2.19 11.15
CA CYS A 122 -3.68 1.12 10.74
C CYS A 122 -3.78 -0.08 11.68
N ALA A 123 -3.75 0.15 13.00
CA ALA A 123 -3.90 -0.91 13.98
C ALA A 123 -5.27 -1.60 13.89
N ALA A 124 -6.33 -0.84 13.63
CA ALA A 124 -7.68 -1.34 13.42
C ALA A 124 -7.77 -2.26 12.22
N LEU A 125 -7.19 -1.87 11.08
CA LEU A 125 -7.19 -2.69 9.86
C LEU A 125 -6.57 -4.07 10.11
N VAL A 126 -5.38 -4.11 10.74
CA VAL A 126 -4.70 -5.38 11.05
C VAL A 126 -5.55 -6.24 12.00
N LYS A 127 -6.11 -5.63 13.06
CA LYS A 127 -6.96 -6.32 14.04
C LYS A 127 -8.26 -6.86 13.42
N ASP A 128 -8.91 -6.07 12.58
CA ASP A 128 -10.18 -6.41 11.93
C ASP A 128 -9.97 -7.54 10.90
N LEU A 129 -8.94 -7.44 10.06
CA LEU A 129 -8.55 -8.54 9.16
C LEU A 129 -8.24 -9.82 9.93
N LYS A 130 -7.56 -9.73 11.07
CA LYS A 130 -7.28 -10.90 11.94
C LYS A 130 -8.56 -11.48 12.53
N GLY A 131 -9.44 -10.64 13.07
CA GLY A 131 -10.71 -11.06 13.67
C GLY A 131 -11.63 -11.76 12.67
N ARG A 132 -11.49 -11.45 11.38
CA ARG A 132 -12.23 -12.06 10.27
C ARG A 132 -11.52 -13.28 9.65
N GLY A 133 -10.33 -13.64 10.14
CA GLY A 133 -9.53 -14.73 9.58
C GLY A 133 -8.90 -14.44 8.22
N MET A 134 -8.89 -13.17 7.79
CA MET A 134 -8.36 -12.76 6.48
C MET A 134 -6.89 -12.36 6.52
N LEU A 135 -6.34 -12.05 7.70
CA LEU A 135 -4.94 -11.63 7.85
C LEU A 135 -3.95 -12.75 7.45
N GLU A 136 -4.33 -14.01 7.59
CA GLU A 136 -3.47 -15.15 7.20
C GLU A 136 -3.15 -15.12 5.69
N ASP A 137 -4.11 -14.69 4.87
CA ASP A 137 -3.99 -14.62 3.41
C ASP A 137 -3.76 -13.17 2.89
N THR A 138 -3.61 -12.19 3.79
CA THR A 138 -3.44 -10.77 3.45
C THR A 138 -2.16 -10.22 4.05
N LEU A 139 -1.22 -9.81 3.21
CA LEU A 139 -0.05 -9.05 3.63
C LEU A 139 -0.40 -7.55 3.74
N VAL A 140 -0.36 -7.01 4.95
CA VAL A 140 -0.47 -5.57 5.22
C VAL A 140 0.93 -4.98 5.37
N ILE A 141 1.23 -3.92 4.64
CA ILE A 141 2.53 -3.23 4.68
C ILE A 141 2.29 -1.75 4.96
N TRP A 142 3.06 -1.20 5.88
CA TRP A 142 3.11 0.23 6.15
C TRP A 142 4.54 0.71 6.11
N GLY A 143 4.73 1.89 5.52
CA GLY A 143 6.01 2.55 5.41
C GLY A 143 5.92 3.77 4.50
N GLY A 144 7.05 4.45 4.37
CA GLY A 144 7.23 5.54 3.40
C GLY A 144 8.17 5.13 2.26
N GLU A 145 8.48 6.08 1.38
CA GLU A 145 9.43 5.91 0.29
C GLU A 145 10.89 5.89 0.78
N PHE A 146 11.18 6.62 1.86
CA PHE A 146 12.49 6.77 2.49
C PHE A 146 12.33 7.21 3.95
N GLY A 147 13.44 7.25 4.69
CA GLY A 147 13.45 7.59 6.11
C GLY A 147 13.48 9.08 6.39
N ARG A 148 13.51 9.40 7.69
CA ARG A 148 13.67 10.77 8.21
C ARG A 148 14.81 10.82 9.18
N THR A 149 15.58 11.91 9.13
CA THR A 149 16.68 12.10 10.07
C THR A 149 16.10 12.10 11.49
N PRO A 150 16.76 11.50 12.48
CA PRO A 150 16.25 11.47 13.85
C PRO A 150 16.37 12.84 14.55
N MET A 151 17.25 13.72 14.03
CA MET A 151 17.44 15.07 14.54
C MET A 151 16.42 16.05 13.96
N GLY A 152 16.07 17.06 14.75
CA GLY A 152 15.32 18.23 14.29
C GLY A 152 16.25 19.25 13.64
N GLU A 153 15.87 19.74 12.46
CA GLU A 153 16.51 20.87 11.79
C GLU A 153 15.65 22.12 12.00
N VAL A 154 16.24 23.19 12.56
CA VAL A 154 15.56 24.47 12.72
C VAL A 154 15.58 25.22 11.40
N ARG A 155 14.38 25.47 10.84
CA ARG A 155 14.17 26.34 9.67
C ARG A 155 13.27 27.50 10.07
N ASP A 156 12.13 27.68 9.41
CA ASP A 156 11.08 28.60 9.88
C ASP A 156 10.40 28.04 11.15
N THR A 157 10.19 26.72 11.17
CA THR A 157 9.84 25.91 12.35
C THR A 157 10.76 24.68 12.40
N ILE A 158 10.59 23.80 13.41
CA ILE A 158 11.41 22.59 13.53
C ILE A 158 10.89 21.53 12.53
N GLY A 159 11.79 21.01 11.69
CA GLY A 159 11.53 19.94 10.72
C GLY A 159 12.58 18.83 10.78
N ARG A 160 12.60 17.94 9.78
CA ARG A 160 13.60 16.87 9.60
C ARG A 160 13.94 16.72 8.12
N ASN A 161 15.15 16.26 7.83
CA ASN A 161 15.58 16.01 6.45
C ASN A 161 15.13 14.64 5.94
N HIS A 162 15.29 14.42 4.64
CA HIS A 162 15.25 13.08 4.05
C HIS A 162 16.42 12.26 4.58
N HIS A 163 16.16 10.98 4.85
CA HIS A 163 17.19 10.07 5.30
C HIS A 163 17.20 8.81 4.44
N ILE A 164 18.29 8.64 3.71
CA ILE A 164 18.45 7.58 2.71
C ILE A 164 19.04 6.31 3.31
N ASP A 165 19.74 6.42 4.44
CA ASP A 165 20.50 5.29 4.99
C ASP A 165 19.63 4.33 5.81
N SER A 166 18.52 4.81 6.37
CA SER A 166 17.62 3.98 7.17
C SER A 166 16.20 4.50 7.18
N ALA A 167 15.23 3.57 7.13
CA ALA A 167 13.81 3.83 7.26
C ALA A 167 13.15 2.65 8.00
N THR A 168 11.95 2.90 8.56
CA THR A 168 11.15 1.86 9.21
C THR A 168 9.99 1.45 8.31
N VAL A 169 9.82 0.15 8.15
CA VAL A 169 8.67 -0.49 7.49
C VAL A 169 8.17 -1.57 8.45
N TRP A 170 6.85 -1.72 8.57
CA TRP A 170 6.27 -2.88 9.25
C TRP A 170 5.36 -3.66 8.32
N MET A 171 5.30 -4.98 8.56
CA MET A 171 4.46 -5.91 7.83
C MET A 171 3.66 -6.77 8.80
N ALA A 172 2.45 -7.16 8.41
CA ALA A 172 1.60 -8.05 9.19
C ALA A 172 0.80 -8.98 8.27
N GLY A 173 0.68 -10.25 8.67
CA GLY A 173 -0.10 -11.25 7.94
C GLY A 173 0.60 -11.80 6.69
N GLY A 174 -0.12 -12.58 5.91
CA GLY A 174 0.34 -13.05 4.60
C GLY A 174 1.67 -13.80 4.61
N GLY A 175 1.98 -14.56 5.67
CA GLY A 175 3.17 -15.42 5.74
C GLY A 175 4.42 -14.83 6.42
N VAL A 176 4.35 -13.63 7.02
CA VAL A 176 5.47 -13.06 7.80
C VAL A 176 5.43 -13.47 9.28
N LYS A 177 6.59 -13.60 9.92
CA LYS A 177 6.70 -13.90 11.36
C LYS A 177 6.11 -12.77 12.21
N ALA A 178 5.22 -13.14 13.13
CA ALA A 178 4.65 -12.20 14.09
C ALA A 178 5.67 -11.83 15.19
N GLY A 179 5.70 -10.55 15.59
CA GLY A 179 6.51 -10.08 16.71
C GLY A 179 8.02 -10.18 16.49
N TYR A 180 8.46 -10.13 15.22
CA TYR A 180 9.86 -10.22 14.83
C TYR A 180 10.36 -8.89 14.28
N THR A 181 11.58 -8.51 14.66
CA THR A 181 12.27 -7.32 14.17
C THR A 181 13.53 -7.76 13.42
N LEU A 182 13.70 -7.24 12.19
CA LEU A 182 14.89 -7.45 11.38
C LEU A 182 15.54 -6.10 11.09
N GLY A 183 16.85 -6.02 11.35
CA GLY A 183 17.61 -4.79 11.23
C GLY A 183 17.64 -3.99 12.53
N GLU A 184 18.72 -3.24 12.71
CA GLU A 184 18.95 -2.36 13.86
C GLU A 184 19.71 -1.12 13.39
N THR A 185 19.31 0.04 13.91
CA THR A 185 20.02 1.31 13.74
C THR A 185 20.83 1.64 14.99
N ASP A 186 21.78 2.57 14.87
CA ASP A 186 22.50 3.12 16.03
C ASP A 186 21.53 3.74 17.05
N GLU A 187 22.03 4.07 18.25
CA GLU A 187 21.21 4.60 19.35
C GLU A 187 20.47 5.90 18.99
N LEU A 188 20.90 6.61 17.96
CA LEU A 188 20.23 7.82 17.48
C LEU A 188 19.18 7.50 16.42
N GLY A 189 19.16 6.30 15.86
CA GLY A 189 18.31 5.94 14.72
C GLY A 189 18.85 6.46 13.39
N PHE A 190 20.16 6.70 13.28
CA PHE A 190 20.77 7.30 12.09
C PHE A 190 21.35 6.24 11.14
N ASN A 191 22.34 5.46 11.54
CA ASN A 191 22.96 4.48 10.64
C ASN A 191 22.44 3.08 10.93
N PRO A 192 22.24 2.22 9.91
CA PRO A 192 22.05 0.79 10.15
C PRO A 192 23.35 0.18 10.71
N ILE A 193 23.24 -0.57 11.80
CA ILE A 193 24.38 -1.21 12.48
C ILE A 193 24.32 -2.73 12.50
N SER A 194 23.14 -3.33 12.27
CA SER A 194 22.97 -4.79 12.22
C SER A 194 21.87 -5.17 11.23
N ASP A 195 22.05 -6.30 10.54
CA ASP A 195 21.10 -6.91 9.58
C ASP A 195 20.33 -5.90 8.69
N PRO A 196 21.02 -4.98 7.97
CA PRO A 196 20.34 -4.02 7.10
C PRO A 196 19.54 -4.74 6.02
N VAL A 197 18.37 -4.19 5.70
CA VAL A 197 17.49 -4.72 4.65
C VAL A 197 17.51 -3.77 3.46
N PRO A 198 18.15 -4.15 2.34
CA PRO A 198 18.04 -3.41 1.09
C PRO A 198 16.61 -3.37 0.58
N VAL A 199 16.21 -2.25 -0.05
CA VAL A 199 14.87 -2.12 -0.66
C VAL A 199 14.59 -3.19 -1.71
N HIS A 200 15.62 -3.64 -2.43
CA HIS A 200 15.50 -4.72 -3.41
C HIS A 200 15.11 -6.05 -2.76
N ASP A 201 15.64 -6.34 -1.58
CA ASP A 201 15.38 -7.59 -0.84
C ASP A 201 13.99 -7.54 -0.20
N LEU A 202 13.58 -6.37 0.29
CA LEU A 202 12.19 -6.14 0.74
C LEU A 202 11.20 -6.41 -0.41
N HIS A 203 11.44 -5.84 -1.60
CA HIS A 203 10.57 -6.08 -2.76
C HIS A 203 10.62 -7.52 -3.27
N ALA A 204 11.79 -8.17 -3.27
CA ALA A 204 11.92 -9.59 -3.59
C ALA A 204 11.06 -10.45 -2.65
N THR A 205 11.12 -10.15 -1.35
CA THR A 205 10.36 -10.84 -0.31
C THR A 205 8.85 -10.62 -0.47
N ILE A 206 8.41 -9.39 -0.74
CA ILE A 206 6.98 -9.11 -1.00
C ILE A 206 6.49 -9.90 -2.21
N LEU A 207 7.25 -9.93 -3.31
CA LEU A 207 6.89 -10.71 -4.50
C LEU A 207 6.84 -12.21 -4.21
N HIS A 208 7.80 -12.72 -3.43
CA HIS A 208 7.81 -14.10 -2.96
C HIS A 208 6.53 -14.45 -2.17
N LEU A 209 6.13 -13.59 -1.22
CA LEU A 209 4.89 -13.76 -0.43
C LEU A 209 3.63 -13.73 -1.30
N LEU A 210 3.68 -13.05 -2.45
CA LEU A 210 2.61 -13.06 -3.46
C LEU A 210 2.66 -14.30 -4.38
N GLY A 211 3.58 -15.23 -4.15
CA GLY A 211 3.77 -16.43 -4.97
C GLY A 211 4.46 -16.15 -6.31
N LEU A 212 5.16 -15.02 -6.42
CA LEU A 212 5.85 -14.60 -7.63
C LEU A 212 7.37 -14.75 -7.48
N ASP A 213 7.98 -15.36 -8.48
CA ASP A 213 9.42 -15.33 -8.66
C ASP A 213 9.82 -13.99 -9.30
N HIS A 214 10.42 -13.10 -8.50
CA HIS A 214 10.78 -11.75 -8.93
C HIS A 214 11.79 -11.75 -10.09
N GLU A 215 12.61 -12.80 -10.24
CA GLU A 215 13.60 -12.89 -11.30
C GLU A 215 12.96 -13.15 -12.66
N ARG A 216 11.77 -13.77 -12.66
CA ARG A 216 10.98 -14.04 -13.86
C ARG A 216 10.17 -12.84 -14.33
N LEU A 217 10.03 -11.80 -13.51
CA LEU A 217 9.37 -10.53 -13.87
C LEU A 217 10.33 -9.60 -14.64
N THR A 218 11.04 -10.16 -15.61
CA THR A 218 12.07 -9.48 -16.39
C THR A 218 11.56 -9.13 -17.78
N TYR A 219 11.79 -7.90 -18.22
CA TYR A 219 11.50 -7.46 -19.58
C TYR A 219 12.70 -6.76 -20.21
N ARG A 220 12.95 -7.03 -21.50
CA ARG A 220 14.05 -6.42 -22.25
C ARG A 220 13.62 -5.06 -22.79
N PHE A 221 14.34 -4.00 -22.40
CA PHE A 221 14.12 -2.65 -22.91
C PHE A 221 15.44 -1.92 -23.16
N LYS A 222 15.55 -1.22 -24.30
CA LYS A 222 16.76 -0.46 -24.69
C LYS A 222 18.09 -1.22 -24.47
N GLY A 223 18.10 -2.53 -24.73
CA GLY A 223 19.30 -3.37 -24.65
C GLY A 223 19.60 -3.99 -23.28
N ARG A 224 18.85 -3.67 -22.23
CA ARG A 224 19.03 -4.21 -20.88
C ARG A 224 17.76 -4.93 -20.39
N ASP A 225 17.95 -5.97 -19.59
CA ASP A 225 16.89 -6.64 -18.85
C ASP A 225 16.53 -5.81 -17.61
N PHE A 226 15.25 -5.48 -17.47
CA PHE A 226 14.69 -4.72 -16.35
C PHE A 226 13.74 -5.62 -15.54
N ARG A 227 13.83 -5.54 -14.22
CA ARG A 227 12.88 -6.14 -13.26
C ARG A 227 12.72 -5.21 -12.04
N LEU A 228 11.70 -5.44 -11.21
CA LEU A 228 11.39 -4.56 -10.06
C LEU A 228 12.54 -4.44 -9.05
N THR A 229 13.28 -5.54 -8.85
CA THR A 229 14.45 -5.60 -7.95
C THR A 229 15.76 -5.25 -8.65
N ASP A 230 15.69 -4.74 -9.89
CA ASP A 230 16.80 -4.50 -10.80
C ASP A 230 17.78 -5.68 -10.90
N VAL A 231 19.10 -5.51 -10.73
CA VAL A 231 20.07 -6.62 -10.75
C VAL A 231 20.29 -7.28 -9.38
N SER A 232 19.44 -6.93 -8.41
CA SER A 232 19.55 -7.31 -6.99
C SER A 232 18.29 -8.06 -6.52
N GLY A 233 18.18 -8.25 -5.21
CA GLY A 233 17.03 -8.83 -4.52
C GLY A 233 17.30 -10.26 -4.06
N GLU A 234 17.43 -10.43 -2.75
CA GLU A 234 17.38 -11.74 -2.08
C GLU A 234 16.12 -11.83 -1.22
N VAL A 235 15.48 -13.01 -1.21
CA VAL A 235 14.33 -13.26 -0.35
C VAL A 235 14.80 -13.34 1.10
N LEU A 236 14.18 -12.54 1.96
CA LEU A 236 14.49 -12.44 3.38
C LEU A 236 13.85 -13.61 4.14
N GLU A 237 14.41 -14.81 4.01
CA GLU A 237 13.93 -16.04 4.68
C GLU A 237 13.78 -15.87 6.21
N LYS A 238 14.57 -14.97 6.81
CA LYS A 238 14.45 -14.63 8.24
C LYS A 238 13.06 -14.07 8.61
N LEU A 239 12.36 -13.42 7.69
CA LEU A 239 11.03 -12.81 7.89
C LEU A 239 9.87 -13.79 7.66
N LEU A 240 10.08 -14.94 7.04
CA LEU A 240 9.02 -15.86 6.59
C LEU A 240 8.69 -16.95 7.62
N VAL A 241 7.42 -17.34 7.74
CA VAL A 241 6.95 -18.44 8.63
C VAL A 241 7.29 -19.82 8.07
#